data_AF-K1TGD3-F1
#
_entry.id   AF-K1TGD3-F1
#
_cell.length_a   1.000
_cell.length_b   1.000
_cell.length_c   1.000
_cell.angle_alpha   90.00
_cell.angle_beta   90.00
_cell.angle_gamma   90.00
#
_symmetry.space_group_name_H-M   'P 1'
#
loop_
_entity.id
_entity.type
_entity.pdbx_description
1 polymer ?
#
loop_
_entity_poly.entity_id
_entity_poly.type
_entity_poly.pdbx_seq_one_letter_code
_entity_poly.pdbx_strand_id
1 'polypeptide(L)'
;GIYLPALESVVGTASFSDMSSIGSLAMTELHSVGGLTIKNCKEISIVELPGLISCGETSVDANKVNKLNIASLKDVLGDMTLSNLLIEELDLSQINFNGNTLTLQCARLNKIVGPETFNGSLLLLPKSCRLTEFTLEGISNIQGDFQCKDYSYVKEFVMPFIRVAGDMTIALNSGSVNTAAEIEFPKLQEIGGTLTLGSNSNANNIAFPSLKKILGSCSVTTTDLKNDIEFTNLESIGTDGADEQIKFEIEATNILCPKLKTINGKFDIATSSFMFGMEVDKVSYPNVESISENLSITCPYSDFGSNGILSIDFSGLKSVKGISISGQGDVTDFSSFKYLFENNVLTGESQWSVKECGYNPTFQEMKDGKYKL
;
A
#
# COMPACT_ATOMS: atom_id res chain seq x y z
N GLY A 1 -25.60 9.00 -32.69
CA GLY A 1 -25.19 9.45 -31.35
C GLY A 1 -26.39 10.02 -30.63
N ILE A 2 -26.29 10.19 -29.32
CA ILE A 2 -27.23 10.97 -28.52
C ILE A 2 -26.65 12.38 -28.41
N TYR A 3 -27.44 13.38 -28.79
CA TYR A 3 -27.04 14.79 -28.73
C TYR A 3 -28.14 15.59 -28.04
N LEU A 4 -27.82 16.18 -26.89
CA LEU A 4 -28.74 16.97 -26.07
C LEU A 4 -28.13 18.37 -25.82
N PRO A 5 -28.10 19.25 -26.84
CA PRO A 5 -27.39 20.51 -26.76
C PRO A 5 -28.04 21.56 -25.85
N ALA A 6 -29.33 21.45 -25.57
CA ALA A 6 -30.05 22.42 -24.72
C ALA A 6 -30.26 21.91 -23.29
N LEU A 7 -29.74 20.73 -22.95
CA LEU A 7 -29.86 20.17 -21.61
C LEU A 7 -28.84 20.85 -20.70
N GLU A 8 -29.30 21.75 -19.84
CA GLU A 8 -28.44 22.53 -18.94
C GLU A 8 -28.17 21.86 -17.59
N SER A 9 -29.16 21.15 -17.05
CA SER A 9 -29.02 20.47 -15.76
C SER A 9 -29.90 19.23 -15.63
N VAL A 10 -29.46 18.30 -14.81
CA VAL A 10 -30.22 17.11 -14.41
C VAL A 10 -30.13 16.97 -12.89
N VAL A 11 -31.24 17.13 -12.18
CA VAL A 11 -31.25 17.05 -10.70
C VAL A 11 -30.90 15.66 -10.19
N GLY A 12 -31.40 14.62 -10.88
CA GLY A 12 -31.14 13.22 -10.54
C GLY A 12 -29.99 12.61 -11.35
N THR A 13 -30.05 11.29 -11.54
CA THR A 13 -29.06 10.56 -12.34
C THR A 13 -29.44 10.54 -13.82
N ALA A 14 -28.53 10.99 -14.68
CA ALA A 14 -28.59 10.71 -16.11
C ALA A 14 -28.00 9.31 -16.37
N SER A 15 -28.84 8.35 -16.76
CA SER A 15 -28.42 6.96 -16.96
C SER A 15 -28.56 6.51 -18.41
N PHE A 16 -27.48 5.93 -18.93
CA PHE A 16 -27.31 5.42 -20.27
C PHE A 16 -26.84 3.97 -20.16
N SER A 17 -27.77 3.02 -20.25
CA SER A 17 -27.49 1.61 -20.02
C SER A 17 -27.90 0.75 -21.21
N ASP A 18 -27.12 -0.30 -21.48
CA ASP A 18 -27.43 -1.35 -22.48
C ASP A 18 -27.65 -0.82 -23.91
N MET A 19 -27.05 0.33 -24.25
CA MET A 19 -27.17 0.93 -25.58
C MET A 19 -26.18 0.28 -26.56
N SER A 20 -26.69 -0.59 -27.43
CA SER A 20 -25.87 -1.40 -28.34
C SER A 20 -25.44 -0.70 -29.63
N SER A 21 -26.04 0.44 -29.99
CA SER A 21 -25.86 1.06 -31.32
C SER A 21 -25.46 2.54 -31.27
N ILE A 22 -25.28 3.10 -30.07
CA ILE A 22 -24.96 4.53 -29.90
C ILE A 22 -23.44 4.72 -29.92
N GLY A 23 -22.93 5.34 -31.00
CA GLY A 23 -21.50 5.60 -31.17
C GLY A 23 -20.93 6.77 -30.37
N SER A 24 -21.78 7.73 -29.97
CA SER A 24 -21.36 8.96 -29.27
C SER A 24 -22.46 9.52 -28.37
N LEU A 25 -22.07 10.17 -27.28
CA LEU A 25 -22.93 10.95 -26.37
C LEU A 25 -22.36 12.36 -26.25
N ALA A 26 -23.18 13.38 -26.49
CA ALA A 26 -22.78 14.78 -26.36
C ALA A 26 -23.88 15.62 -25.71
N MET A 27 -23.53 16.33 -24.64
CA MET A 27 -24.41 17.24 -23.90
C MET A 27 -23.62 18.53 -23.61
N THR A 28 -23.55 19.42 -24.60
CA THR A 28 -22.56 20.52 -24.63
C THR A 28 -22.84 21.61 -23.60
N GLU A 29 -24.11 21.89 -23.32
CA GLU A 29 -24.54 22.91 -22.35
C GLU A 29 -24.88 22.30 -20.97
N LEU A 30 -24.62 21.00 -20.75
CA LEU A 30 -24.89 20.39 -19.45
C LEU A 30 -23.90 20.91 -18.43
N HIS A 31 -24.35 21.75 -17.50
CA HIS A 31 -23.54 22.36 -16.46
C HIS A 31 -23.51 21.55 -15.16
N SER A 32 -24.63 20.90 -14.82
CA SER A 32 -24.72 20.11 -13.60
C SER A 32 -25.54 18.83 -13.75
N VAL A 33 -25.10 17.77 -13.08
CA VAL A 33 -25.80 16.48 -13.05
C VAL A 33 -25.73 15.86 -11.65
N GLY A 34 -26.87 15.43 -11.09
CA GLY A 34 -26.90 14.77 -9.78
C GLY A 34 -26.14 13.44 -9.76
N GLY A 35 -26.11 12.73 -10.87
CA GLY A 35 -25.19 11.61 -11.11
C GLY A 35 -25.16 11.18 -12.58
N LEU A 36 -24.08 10.55 -13.02
CA LEU A 36 -23.94 10.10 -14.41
C LEU A 36 -23.62 8.61 -14.44
N THR A 37 -24.43 7.83 -15.16
CA THR A 37 -24.17 6.41 -15.35
C THR A 37 -24.12 6.09 -16.83
N ILE A 38 -23.02 5.52 -17.30
CA ILE A 38 -22.86 4.92 -18.63
C ILE A 38 -22.43 3.48 -18.43
N LYS A 39 -23.27 2.52 -18.78
CA LYS A 39 -23.01 1.09 -18.50
C LYS A 39 -23.39 0.21 -19.67
N ASN A 40 -22.58 -0.81 -19.95
CA ASN A 40 -22.84 -1.81 -20.99
C ASN A 40 -23.16 -1.20 -22.38
N CYS A 41 -22.56 -0.04 -22.68
CA CYS A 41 -22.72 0.64 -23.96
C CYS A 41 -21.60 0.19 -24.90
N LYS A 42 -21.88 -0.77 -25.77
CA LYS A 42 -20.84 -1.51 -26.52
C LYS A 42 -20.16 -0.69 -27.62
N GLU A 43 -20.87 0.30 -28.18
CA GLU A 43 -20.42 1.05 -29.35
C GLU A 43 -20.00 2.49 -29.03
N ILE A 44 -20.24 2.97 -27.81
CA ILE A 44 -19.95 4.36 -27.45
C ILE A 44 -18.42 4.57 -27.40
N SER A 45 -17.95 5.49 -28.22
CA SER A 45 -16.52 5.80 -28.36
C SER A 45 -16.16 7.21 -27.92
N ILE A 46 -17.15 8.09 -27.85
CA ILE A 46 -16.98 9.51 -27.53
C ILE A 46 -18.04 9.93 -26.50
N VAL A 47 -17.59 10.56 -25.42
CA VAL A 47 -18.42 11.23 -24.41
C VAL A 47 -17.97 12.69 -24.31
N GLU A 48 -18.82 13.62 -24.75
CA GLU A 48 -18.51 15.06 -24.76
C GLU A 48 -19.43 15.84 -23.83
N LEU A 49 -18.85 16.28 -22.70
CA LEU A 49 -19.48 17.07 -21.66
C LEU A 49 -18.65 18.35 -21.40
N PRO A 50 -18.32 19.15 -22.43
CA PRO A 50 -17.43 20.29 -22.32
C PRO A 50 -17.97 21.40 -21.41
N GLY A 51 -19.29 21.48 -21.20
CA GLY A 51 -19.92 22.46 -20.32
C GLY A 51 -20.11 21.99 -18.88
N LEU A 52 -19.76 20.74 -18.55
CA LEU A 52 -20.03 20.15 -17.24
C LEU A 52 -19.13 20.75 -16.18
N ILE A 53 -19.73 21.41 -15.18
CA ILE A 53 -19.04 22.09 -14.09
C ILE A 53 -19.07 21.25 -12.82
N SER A 54 -20.19 20.57 -12.54
CA SER A 54 -20.34 19.74 -11.35
C SER A 54 -21.10 18.44 -11.62
N CYS A 55 -20.66 17.34 -11.02
CA CYS A 55 -21.42 16.09 -11.01
C CYS A 55 -21.45 15.47 -9.61
N GLY A 56 -22.53 14.76 -9.28
CA GLY A 56 -22.51 13.81 -8.15
C GLY A 56 -21.89 12.47 -8.56
N GLU A 57 -22.42 11.37 -8.02
CA GLU A 57 -21.88 10.03 -8.26
C GLU A 57 -21.84 9.71 -9.76
N THR A 58 -20.67 9.30 -10.24
CA THR A 58 -20.40 9.08 -11.66
C THR A 58 -19.80 7.70 -11.88
N SER A 59 -20.41 6.91 -12.76
CA SER A 59 -19.91 5.59 -13.17
C SER A 59 -19.93 5.48 -14.69
N VAL A 60 -18.75 5.37 -15.30
CA VAL A 60 -18.60 5.17 -16.75
C VAL A 60 -17.88 3.86 -16.99
N ASP A 61 -18.60 2.86 -17.49
CA ASP A 61 -18.09 1.55 -17.91
C ASP A 61 -18.37 1.35 -19.39
N ALA A 62 -17.36 1.61 -20.22
CA ALA A 62 -17.50 1.59 -21.68
C ALA A 62 -16.19 1.24 -22.42
N ASN A 63 -16.17 0.06 -23.05
CA ASN A 63 -14.99 -0.56 -23.65
C ASN A 63 -14.41 0.13 -24.90
N LYS A 64 -15.10 1.12 -25.48
CA LYS A 64 -14.68 1.81 -26.70
C LYS A 64 -14.42 3.31 -26.52
N VAL A 65 -14.70 3.87 -25.34
CA VAL A 65 -14.55 5.31 -25.10
C VAL A 65 -13.08 5.68 -25.11
N ASN A 66 -12.64 6.32 -26.18
CA ASN A 66 -11.27 6.82 -26.35
C ASN A 66 -11.20 8.35 -26.17
N LYS A 67 -12.35 9.03 -26.13
CA LYS A 67 -12.46 10.46 -25.88
C LYS A 67 -13.51 10.72 -24.80
N LEU A 68 -13.05 11.13 -23.63
CA LEU A 68 -13.87 11.65 -22.54
C LEU A 68 -13.53 13.13 -22.34
N ASN A 69 -14.43 14.02 -22.73
CA ASN A 69 -14.24 15.46 -22.56
C ASN A 69 -15.05 15.95 -21.36
N ILE A 70 -14.37 16.19 -20.25
CA ILE A 70 -14.88 16.78 -19.00
C ILE A 70 -14.03 18.00 -18.60
N ALA A 71 -13.49 18.73 -19.59
CA ALA A 71 -12.47 19.76 -19.36
C ALA A 71 -12.93 20.94 -18.48
N SER A 72 -14.23 21.17 -18.35
CA SER A 72 -14.79 22.23 -17.48
C SER A 72 -15.19 21.72 -16.09
N LEU A 73 -15.02 20.43 -15.80
CA LEU A 73 -15.44 19.84 -14.54
C LEU A 73 -14.60 20.42 -13.41
N LYS A 74 -15.26 20.91 -12.37
CA LYS A 74 -14.63 21.52 -11.20
C LYS A 74 -14.97 20.76 -9.94
N ASP A 75 -16.20 20.29 -9.80
CA ASP A 75 -16.67 19.68 -8.56
C ASP A 75 -17.26 18.29 -8.79
N VAL A 76 -16.69 17.32 -8.09
CA VAL A 76 -17.22 15.97 -7.97
C VAL A 76 -17.77 15.81 -6.55
N LEU A 77 -19.09 15.67 -6.43
CA LEU A 77 -19.85 15.68 -5.17
C LEU A 77 -20.29 14.28 -4.72
N GLY A 78 -19.79 13.24 -5.38
CA GLY A 78 -19.95 11.84 -5.03
C GLY A 78 -18.84 11.02 -5.69
N ASP A 79 -18.76 9.72 -5.43
CA ASP A 79 -17.69 8.90 -5.98
C ASP A 79 -17.70 8.87 -7.52
N MET A 80 -16.51 8.81 -8.11
CA MET A 80 -16.33 8.68 -9.56
C MET A 80 -15.59 7.40 -9.89
N THR A 81 -16.18 6.57 -10.74
CA THR A 81 -15.57 5.34 -11.27
C THR A 81 -15.50 5.40 -12.78
N LEU A 82 -14.30 5.32 -13.34
CA LEU A 82 -14.05 5.23 -14.78
C LEU A 82 -13.43 3.85 -15.10
N SER A 83 -14.18 3.02 -15.79
CA SER A 83 -13.85 1.61 -16.06
C SER A 83 -13.82 1.31 -17.54
N ASN A 84 -12.82 0.51 -17.94
CA ASN A 84 -12.66 -0.02 -19.29
C ASN A 84 -12.57 1.04 -20.41
N LEU A 85 -12.27 2.30 -20.08
CA LEU A 85 -12.05 3.34 -21.08
C LEU A 85 -10.71 3.12 -21.79
N LEU A 86 -10.67 3.50 -23.06
CA LEU A 86 -9.48 3.47 -23.92
C LEU A 86 -8.71 4.80 -23.90
N ILE A 87 -8.96 5.65 -22.91
CA ILE A 87 -8.20 6.89 -22.69
C ILE A 87 -6.77 6.56 -22.25
N GLU A 88 -5.83 7.37 -22.70
CA GLU A 88 -4.41 7.23 -22.37
C GLU A 88 -3.99 8.28 -21.33
N GLU A 89 -4.58 9.47 -21.38
CA GLU A 89 -4.34 10.57 -20.44
C GLU A 89 -5.64 11.05 -19.79
N LEU A 90 -5.55 11.44 -18.51
CA LEU A 90 -6.62 12.09 -17.77
C LEU A 90 -6.07 13.32 -17.04
N ASP A 91 -6.63 14.48 -17.35
CA ASP A 91 -6.32 15.74 -16.67
C ASP A 91 -7.37 16.02 -15.59
N LEU A 92 -6.90 16.08 -14.34
CA LEU A 92 -7.66 16.33 -13.11
C LEU A 92 -7.30 17.69 -12.50
N SER A 93 -6.45 18.50 -13.14
CA SER A 93 -5.81 19.69 -12.55
C SER A 93 -6.78 20.73 -11.99
N GLN A 94 -8.00 20.78 -12.52
CA GLN A 94 -9.05 21.72 -12.10
C GLN A 94 -10.17 21.06 -11.29
N ILE A 95 -10.10 19.73 -11.06
CA ILE A 95 -11.17 18.96 -10.44
C ILE A 95 -10.91 18.82 -8.94
N ASN A 96 -11.87 19.28 -8.15
CA ASN A 96 -11.98 19.04 -6.72
C ASN A 96 -12.93 17.85 -6.48
N PHE A 97 -12.40 16.79 -5.86
CA PHE A 97 -13.19 15.61 -5.50
C PHE A 97 -13.94 15.75 -4.18
N ASN A 98 -13.78 16.87 -3.45
CA ASN A 98 -14.53 17.17 -2.23
C ASN A 98 -14.46 16.05 -1.17
N GLY A 99 -13.34 15.34 -1.10
CA GLY A 99 -13.14 14.19 -0.20
C GLY A 99 -13.68 12.86 -0.73
N ASN A 100 -14.31 12.83 -1.91
CA ASN A 100 -14.83 11.61 -2.53
C ASN A 100 -13.72 10.79 -3.21
N THR A 101 -14.09 9.59 -3.66
CA THR A 101 -13.17 8.62 -4.25
C THR A 101 -13.18 8.71 -5.78
N LEU A 102 -12.00 8.77 -6.38
CA LEU A 102 -11.80 8.49 -7.80
C LEU A 102 -11.22 7.08 -7.98
N THR A 103 -11.99 6.20 -8.63
CA THR A 103 -11.57 4.84 -9.00
C THR A 103 -11.34 4.75 -10.51
N LEU A 104 -10.13 4.36 -10.91
CA LEU A 104 -9.70 4.25 -12.30
C LEU A 104 -9.38 2.80 -12.63
N GLN A 105 -10.19 2.19 -13.50
CA GLN A 105 -10.04 0.81 -13.96
C GLN A 105 -9.78 0.76 -15.48
N CYS A 106 -8.86 1.59 -15.96
CA CYS A 106 -8.58 1.77 -17.38
C CYS A 106 -7.23 1.16 -17.76
N ALA A 107 -7.22 0.14 -18.62
CA ALA A 107 -6.02 -0.63 -18.98
C ALA A 107 -5.00 0.14 -19.85
N ARG A 108 -5.40 1.30 -20.39
CA ARG A 108 -4.60 2.15 -21.28
C ARG A 108 -4.18 3.48 -20.67
N LEU A 109 -4.70 3.82 -19.50
CA LEU A 109 -4.41 5.07 -18.84
C LEU A 109 -2.96 5.05 -18.34
N ASN A 110 -2.07 5.72 -19.07
CA ASN A 110 -0.64 5.77 -18.77
C ASN A 110 -0.23 7.09 -18.12
N LYS A 111 -1.07 8.12 -18.18
CA LYS A 111 -0.77 9.44 -17.61
C LYS A 111 -1.95 10.04 -16.88
N ILE A 112 -1.68 10.57 -15.68
CA ILE A 112 -2.59 11.43 -14.94
C ILE A 112 -1.87 12.74 -14.65
N VAL A 113 -2.52 13.87 -14.97
CA VAL A 113 -2.12 15.19 -14.50
C VAL A 113 -3.12 15.62 -13.45
N GLY A 114 -2.68 16.12 -12.31
CA GLY A 114 -3.59 16.57 -11.26
C GLY A 114 -3.11 17.79 -10.49
N PRO A 115 -3.94 18.27 -9.56
CA PRO A 115 -3.61 19.43 -8.73
C PRO A 115 -2.50 19.07 -7.73
N GLU A 116 -1.82 20.07 -7.18
CA GLU A 116 -0.78 19.86 -6.14
C GLU A 116 -1.29 19.01 -4.96
N THR A 117 -2.54 19.26 -4.55
CA THR A 117 -3.25 18.50 -3.51
C THR A 117 -4.51 17.88 -4.10
N PHE A 118 -4.56 16.56 -4.13
CA PHE A 118 -5.75 15.81 -4.50
C PHE A 118 -6.71 15.69 -3.31
N ASN A 119 -7.85 16.38 -3.38
CA ASN A 119 -8.85 16.42 -2.31
C ASN A 119 -9.82 15.23 -2.38
N GLY A 120 -9.34 14.05 -2.02
CA GLY A 120 -10.10 12.79 -2.06
C GLY A 120 -9.18 11.58 -2.02
N SER A 121 -9.76 10.41 -2.29
CA SER A 121 -9.03 9.14 -2.43
C SER A 121 -8.79 8.80 -3.91
N LEU A 122 -7.61 8.31 -4.25
CA LEU A 122 -7.22 7.93 -5.62
C LEU A 122 -6.88 6.43 -5.70
N LEU A 123 -7.71 5.69 -6.43
CA LEU A 123 -7.63 4.23 -6.55
C LEU A 123 -7.33 3.88 -8.01
N LEU A 124 -6.11 3.41 -8.27
CA LEU A 124 -5.64 2.94 -9.57
C LEU A 124 -5.74 1.41 -9.62
N LEU A 125 -6.78 0.91 -10.26
CA LEU A 125 -7.20 -0.51 -10.27
C LEU A 125 -7.48 -1.01 -11.71
N PRO A 126 -6.54 -0.87 -12.67
CA PRO A 126 -6.78 -1.27 -14.04
C PRO A 126 -7.01 -2.78 -14.16
N LYS A 127 -7.84 -3.18 -15.12
CA LYS A 127 -8.10 -4.58 -15.42
C LYS A 127 -7.31 -4.99 -16.66
N SER A 128 -6.60 -6.11 -16.59
CA SER A 128 -5.80 -6.62 -17.73
C SER A 128 -4.82 -5.58 -18.30
N CYS A 129 -4.24 -4.75 -17.43
CA CYS A 129 -3.28 -3.72 -17.79
C CYS A 129 -2.02 -4.34 -18.39
N ARG A 130 -1.48 -3.75 -19.46
CA ARG A 130 -0.19 -4.15 -20.07
C ARG A 130 0.76 -2.98 -20.25
N LEU A 131 0.51 -1.89 -19.53
CA LEU A 131 1.36 -0.72 -19.56
C LEU A 131 2.71 -1.04 -18.91
N THR A 132 3.79 -0.63 -19.58
CA THR A 132 5.15 -0.76 -19.07
C THR A 132 5.62 0.47 -18.30
N GLU A 133 4.89 1.57 -18.46
CA GLU A 133 5.15 2.87 -17.85
C GLU A 133 3.83 3.48 -17.39
N PHE A 134 3.87 4.20 -16.28
CA PHE A 134 2.76 4.99 -15.77
C PHE A 134 3.31 6.26 -15.12
N THR A 135 2.74 7.40 -15.46
CA THR A 135 3.20 8.71 -14.98
C THR A 135 2.08 9.43 -14.26
N LEU A 136 2.41 10.01 -13.10
CA LEU A 136 1.52 10.85 -12.32
C LEU A 136 2.20 12.20 -12.08
N GLU A 137 1.63 13.26 -12.65
CA GLU A 137 2.17 14.62 -12.64
C GLU A 137 1.30 15.57 -11.80
N GLY A 138 1.93 16.57 -11.22
CA GLY A 138 1.25 17.65 -10.48
C GLY A 138 0.84 17.28 -9.06
N ILE A 139 0.42 16.04 -8.79
CA ILE A 139 -0.06 15.63 -7.45
C ILE A 139 1.10 15.31 -6.52
N SER A 140 1.25 16.07 -5.44
CA SER A 140 2.25 15.81 -4.39
C SER A 140 1.63 15.43 -3.05
N ASN A 141 0.36 15.79 -2.81
CA ASN A 141 -0.36 15.46 -1.59
C ASN A 141 -1.69 14.79 -1.91
N ILE A 142 -2.02 13.70 -1.20
CA ILE A 142 -3.33 13.04 -1.27
C ILE A 142 -4.00 13.20 0.09
N GLN A 143 -5.21 13.78 0.11
CA GLN A 143 -5.98 14.03 1.35
C GLN A 143 -6.74 12.81 1.85
N GLY A 144 -7.05 11.85 0.97
CA GLY A 144 -7.61 10.55 1.33
C GLY A 144 -6.60 9.42 1.12
N ASP A 145 -7.11 8.29 0.65
CA ASP A 145 -6.36 7.07 0.45
C ASP A 145 -5.68 7.06 -0.93
N PHE A 146 -4.56 6.35 -1.02
CA PHE A 146 -3.94 5.98 -2.28
C PHE A 146 -3.87 4.46 -2.42
N GLN A 147 -4.36 3.94 -3.54
CA GLN A 147 -4.24 2.53 -3.85
C GLN A 147 -3.77 2.34 -5.29
N CYS A 148 -2.77 1.49 -5.47
CA CYS A 148 -2.33 1.03 -6.79
C CYS A 148 -2.21 -0.50 -6.80
N LYS A 149 -2.99 -1.14 -7.67
CA LYS A 149 -3.00 -2.60 -7.87
C LYS A 149 -3.00 -2.95 -9.35
N ASP A 150 -2.62 -4.18 -9.68
CA ASP A 150 -2.79 -4.79 -11.01
C ASP A 150 -2.09 -4.09 -12.20
N TYR A 151 -1.10 -3.22 -11.95
CA TYR A 151 -0.16 -2.74 -12.97
C TYR A 151 0.99 -3.74 -13.20
N SER A 152 0.65 -5.00 -13.52
CA SER A 152 1.60 -6.12 -13.51
C SER A 152 2.75 -6.03 -14.53
N TYR A 153 2.73 -5.06 -15.44
CA TYR A 153 3.71 -4.91 -16.52
C TYR A 153 4.63 -3.70 -16.36
N VAL A 154 4.38 -2.84 -15.36
CA VAL A 154 5.15 -1.62 -15.13
C VAL A 154 6.57 -1.97 -14.70
N LYS A 155 7.54 -1.29 -15.29
CA LYS A 155 8.96 -1.47 -14.98
C LYS A 155 9.49 -0.42 -14.01
N GLU A 156 8.97 0.80 -14.09
CA GLU A 156 9.34 1.90 -13.20
C GLU A 156 8.06 2.51 -12.65
N PHE A 157 7.91 2.45 -11.33
CA PHE A 157 6.77 3.03 -10.62
C PHE A 157 7.29 4.03 -9.59
N VAL A 158 7.52 5.26 -10.04
CA VAL A 158 8.07 6.34 -9.21
C VAL A 158 6.98 7.37 -8.92
N MET A 159 6.50 7.43 -7.70
CA MET A 159 5.41 8.34 -7.34
C MET A 159 5.92 9.63 -6.69
N PRO A 160 5.40 10.81 -7.09
CA PRO A 160 5.90 12.13 -6.68
C PRO A 160 5.44 12.59 -5.28
N PHE A 161 4.78 11.73 -4.51
CA PHE A 161 4.12 12.12 -3.27
C PHE A 161 5.09 12.62 -2.20
N ILE A 162 4.63 13.59 -1.43
CA ILE A 162 5.24 14.09 -0.19
C ILE A 162 4.45 13.54 1.01
N ARG A 163 3.11 13.48 0.89
CA ARG A 163 2.21 12.99 1.94
C ARG A 163 1.00 12.26 1.36
N VAL A 164 0.63 11.16 2.00
CA VAL A 164 -0.70 10.53 1.86
C VAL A 164 -1.37 10.61 3.22
N ALA A 165 -2.50 11.31 3.32
CA ALA A 165 -3.15 11.54 4.61
C ALA A 165 -3.98 10.34 5.08
N GLY A 166 -4.51 9.53 4.17
CA GLY A 166 -5.20 8.28 4.46
C GLY A 166 -4.31 7.04 4.33
N ASP A 167 -4.95 5.92 4.00
CA ASP A 167 -4.29 4.64 3.80
C ASP A 167 -3.52 4.59 2.47
N MET A 168 -2.47 3.79 2.44
CA MET A 168 -1.64 3.58 1.27
C MET A 168 -1.49 2.09 0.98
N THR A 169 -1.97 1.63 -0.18
CA THR A 169 -1.86 0.23 -0.60
C THR A 169 -1.13 0.08 -1.93
N ILE A 170 -0.05 -0.70 -1.96
CA ILE A 170 0.73 -1.03 -3.16
C ILE A 170 0.76 -2.55 -3.35
N ALA A 171 0.11 -3.04 -4.40
CA ALA A 171 0.11 -4.45 -4.79
C ALA A 171 -0.02 -4.57 -6.31
N LEU A 172 0.93 -3.97 -7.02
CA LEU A 172 0.81 -3.73 -8.46
C LEU A 172 1.51 -4.80 -9.30
N ASN A 173 2.52 -5.49 -8.76
CA ASN A 173 3.45 -6.30 -9.55
C ASN A 173 3.43 -7.80 -9.23
N SER A 174 2.24 -8.41 -9.20
CA SER A 174 2.03 -9.83 -8.87
C SER A 174 1.56 -10.71 -10.04
N GLY A 175 1.79 -10.27 -11.29
CA GLY A 175 1.38 -11.02 -12.48
C GLY A 175 2.25 -12.24 -12.77
N SER A 176 1.97 -12.94 -13.87
CA SER A 176 2.77 -14.08 -14.35
C SER A 176 4.08 -13.68 -15.06
N VAL A 177 4.35 -12.38 -15.17
CA VAL A 177 5.49 -11.84 -15.92
C VAL A 177 6.43 -11.15 -14.94
N ASN A 178 7.67 -11.62 -14.89
CA ASN A 178 8.72 -10.94 -14.15
C ASN A 178 9.16 -9.67 -14.91
N THR A 179 8.73 -8.51 -14.41
CA THR A 179 9.06 -7.21 -14.99
C THR A 179 10.33 -6.59 -14.41
N ALA A 180 10.84 -7.14 -13.30
CA ALA A 180 11.95 -6.57 -12.56
C ALA A 180 11.65 -5.10 -12.19
N ALA A 181 10.42 -4.85 -11.69
CA ALA A 181 9.92 -3.49 -11.49
C ALA A 181 10.69 -2.77 -10.37
N GLU A 182 11.01 -1.49 -10.59
CA GLU A 182 11.57 -0.60 -9.57
C GLU A 182 10.44 0.28 -9.01
N ILE A 183 10.11 0.11 -7.73
CA ILE A 183 9.01 0.83 -7.06
C ILE A 183 9.61 1.82 -6.07
N GLU A 184 9.41 3.12 -6.30
CA GLU A 184 10.02 4.16 -5.46
C GLU A 184 9.05 5.28 -5.07
N PHE A 185 9.16 5.72 -3.82
CA PHE A 185 8.48 6.88 -3.26
C PHE A 185 9.52 7.89 -2.75
N PRO A 186 10.26 8.56 -3.66
CA PRO A 186 11.49 9.26 -3.31
C PRO A 186 11.29 10.44 -2.35
N LYS A 187 10.12 11.07 -2.38
CA LYS A 187 9.81 12.29 -1.60
C LYS A 187 8.81 12.07 -0.48
N LEU A 188 8.22 10.87 -0.36
CA LEU A 188 7.14 10.60 0.59
C LEU A 188 7.71 10.65 2.00
N GLN A 189 7.13 11.48 2.88
CA GLN A 189 7.63 11.71 4.24
C GLN A 189 6.70 11.13 5.30
N GLU A 190 5.39 11.07 5.03
CA GLU A 190 4.38 10.67 5.99
C GLU A 190 3.21 9.95 5.30
N ILE A 191 2.79 8.84 5.91
CA ILE A 191 1.52 8.17 5.65
C ILE A 191 0.65 8.33 6.90
N GLY A 192 -0.51 8.96 6.75
CA GLY A 192 -1.41 9.26 7.86
C GLY A 192 -2.29 8.09 8.29
N GLY A 193 -2.53 7.12 7.40
CA GLY A 193 -3.22 5.87 7.70
C GLY A 193 -2.29 4.66 7.71
N THR A 194 -2.84 3.53 7.29
CA THR A 194 -2.17 2.23 7.17
C THR A 194 -1.33 2.14 5.92
N LEU A 195 -0.09 1.65 6.04
CA LEU A 195 0.69 1.20 4.88
C LEU A 195 0.47 -0.30 4.65
N THR A 196 0.06 -0.67 3.44
CA THR A 196 -0.02 -2.06 2.98
C THR A 196 0.84 -2.27 1.73
N LEU A 197 1.91 -3.04 1.86
CA LEU A 197 2.65 -3.61 0.74
C LEU A 197 2.19 -5.05 0.54
N GLY A 198 1.27 -5.24 -0.41
CA GLY A 198 0.71 -6.55 -0.75
C GLY A 198 1.64 -7.36 -1.65
N SER A 199 1.11 -8.19 -2.54
CA SER A 199 1.95 -8.96 -3.46
C SER A 199 2.59 -8.06 -4.53
N ASN A 200 3.93 -8.01 -4.55
CA ASN A 200 4.74 -7.34 -5.57
C ASN A 200 5.90 -8.23 -6.03
N SER A 201 5.68 -9.55 -6.09
CA SER A 201 6.72 -10.58 -6.28
C SER A 201 7.53 -10.52 -7.59
N ASN A 202 7.16 -9.65 -8.54
CA ASN A 202 7.95 -9.42 -9.76
C ASN A 202 8.78 -8.13 -9.71
N ALA A 203 8.73 -7.39 -8.60
CA ALA A 203 9.55 -6.21 -8.41
C ALA A 203 10.99 -6.62 -8.06
N ASN A 204 11.95 -5.80 -8.46
CA ASN A 204 13.32 -5.94 -8.00
C ASN A 204 13.48 -5.40 -6.58
N ASN A 205 12.93 -4.22 -6.31
CA ASN A 205 13.05 -3.51 -5.04
C ASN A 205 11.78 -2.69 -4.77
N ILE A 206 11.64 -2.27 -3.52
CA ILE A 206 10.67 -1.26 -3.10
C ILE A 206 11.38 -0.30 -2.14
N ALA A 207 11.42 1.00 -2.46
CA ALA A 207 12.16 1.97 -1.67
C ALA A 207 11.31 3.18 -1.24
N PHE A 208 11.44 3.53 0.04
CA PHE A 208 10.85 4.69 0.69
C PHE A 208 11.96 5.54 1.34
N PRO A 209 12.86 6.16 0.55
CA PRO A 209 14.07 6.77 1.07
C PRO A 209 13.80 7.98 1.96
N SER A 210 12.65 8.64 1.84
CA SER A 210 12.32 9.85 2.64
C SER A 210 11.25 9.61 3.71
N LEU A 211 10.63 8.42 3.76
CA LEU A 211 9.49 8.17 4.64
C LEU A 211 9.98 8.16 6.09
N LYS A 212 9.38 9.00 6.94
CA LYS A 212 9.75 9.13 8.35
C LYS A 212 8.73 8.50 9.28
N LYS A 213 7.44 8.56 8.92
CA LYS A 213 6.35 8.15 9.81
C LYS A 213 5.23 7.47 9.05
N ILE A 214 4.72 6.41 9.67
CA ILE A 214 3.44 5.79 9.34
C ILE A 214 2.59 5.96 10.61
N LEU A 215 1.49 6.69 10.54
CA LEU A 215 0.70 7.02 11.73
C LEU A 215 -0.28 5.88 12.10
N GLY A 216 -0.71 5.08 11.14
CA GLY A 216 -1.53 3.88 11.39
C GLY A 216 -0.71 2.58 11.42
N SER A 217 -1.40 1.48 11.11
CA SER A 217 -0.84 0.13 10.98
C SER A 217 0.15 0.01 9.81
N CYS A 218 0.93 -1.07 9.79
CA CYS A 218 1.85 -1.36 8.69
C CYS A 218 1.87 -2.86 8.41
N SER A 219 1.52 -3.25 7.19
CA SER A 219 1.51 -4.65 6.75
C SER A 219 2.37 -4.80 5.49
N VAL A 220 3.53 -5.44 5.63
CA VAL A 220 4.42 -5.77 4.53
C VAL A 220 4.40 -7.28 4.33
N THR A 221 3.69 -7.71 3.29
CA THR A 221 3.54 -9.11 2.87
C THR A 221 4.13 -9.35 1.47
N THR A 222 4.96 -8.41 1.00
CA THR A 222 5.73 -8.58 -0.23
C THR A 222 6.92 -9.48 0.07
N THR A 223 7.05 -10.57 -0.68
CA THR A 223 8.16 -11.52 -0.62
C THR A 223 8.77 -11.71 -2.01
N ASP A 224 9.89 -12.44 -2.07
CA ASP A 224 10.52 -12.91 -3.31
C ASP A 224 10.98 -11.80 -4.26
N LEU A 225 11.25 -10.62 -3.71
CA LEU A 225 11.95 -9.57 -4.44
C LEU A 225 13.41 -9.96 -4.63
N LYS A 226 13.99 -9.48 -5.74
CA LYS A 226 15.41 -9.66 -6.03
C LYS A 226 16.32 -8.92 -5.03
N ASN A 227 15.89 -7.77 -4.55
CA ASN A 227 16.55 -6.91 -3.57
C ASN A 227 15.60 -6.62 -2.41
N ASP A 228 16.12 -5.97 -1.37
CA ASP A 228 15.36 -5.69 -0.15
C ASP A 228 14.30 -4.59 -0.31
N ILE A 229 13.38 -4.55 0.65
CA ILE A 229 12.45 -3.43 0.87
C ILE A 229 13.13 -2.44 1.81
N GLU A 230 13.26 -1.19 1.39
CA GLU A 230 14.04 -0.18 2.11
C GLU A 230 13.20 0.97 2.65
N PHE A 231 13.19 1.13 3.97
CA PHE A 231 12.64 2.26 4.71
C PHE A 231 13.78 3.06 5.35
N THR A 232 14.64 3.66 4.52
CA THR A 232 15.93 4.27 4.94
C THR A 232 15.82 5.29 6.08
N ASN A 233 14.72 6.04 6.11
CA ASN A 233 14.50 7.13 7.06
C ASN A 233 13.31 6.94 8.01
N LEU A 234 12.69 5.75 8.03
CA LEU A 234 11.52 5.51 8.86
C LEU A 234 11.92 5.51 10.33
N GLU A 235 11.29 6.37 11.13
CA GLU A 235 11.60 6.60 12.54
C GLU A 235 10.54 5.98 13.46
N SER A 236 9.27 5.98 13.04
CA SER A 236 8.16 5.46 13.85
C SER A 236 7.01 4.86 13.02
N ILE A 237 6.36 3.84 13.58
CA ILE A 237 5.10 3.25 13.07
C ILE A 237 4.05 3.31 14.19
N GLY A 238 2.84 3.72 13.84
CA GLY A 238 1.72 3.92 14.76
C GLY A 238 1.82 5.21 15.58
N THR A 239 0.72 5.54 16.26
CA THR A 239 0.66 6.68 17.21
C THR A 239 0.48 6.22 18.65
N ASP A 240 1.07 6.94 19.60
CA ASP A 240 0.98 6.63 21.02
C ASP A 240 -0.49 6.44 21.48
N GLY A 241 -0.77 5.31 22.13
CA GLY A 241 -2.11 4.95 22.61
C GLY A 241 -3.00 4.26 21.58
N ALA A 242 -2.54 4.09 20.34
CA ALA A 242 -3.15 3.20 19.37
C ALA A 242 -2.64 1.76 19.55
N ASP A 243 -3.53 0.78 19.37
CA ASP A 243 -3.21 -0.66 19.37
C ASP A 243 -3.09 -1.14 17.92
N GLU A 244 -2.12 -0.56 17.20
CA GLU A 244 -1.92 -0.85 15.78
C GLU A 244 -1.36 -2.25 15.57
N GLN A 245 -1.65 -2.83 14.41
CA GLN A 245 -1.11 -4.12 14.00
C GLN A 245 0.01 -3.89 12.98
N ILE A 246 1.24 -4.19 13.40
CA ILE A 246 2.42 -4.13 12.55
C ILE A 246 2.80 -5.55 12.17
N LYS A 247 2.86 -5.85 10.88
CA LYS A 247 3.20 -7.16 10.34
C LYS A 247 4.29 -7.03 9.28
N PHE A 248 5.41 -7.72 9.49
CA PHE A 248 6.48 -7.89 8.50
C PHE A 248 6.64 -9.38 8.16
N GLU A 249 6.51 -9.73 6.89
CA GLU A 249 6.85 -11.06 6.38
C GLU A 249 8.28 -11.02 5.81
N ILE A 250 9.19 -11.74 6.46
CA ILE A 250 10.62 -11.83 6.10
C ILE A 250 10.89 -13.25 5.59
N GLU A 251 10.86 -13.41 4.28
CA GLU A 251 11.10 -14.71 3.62
C GLU A 251 12.38 -14.65 2.79
N ALA A 252 12.27 -14.48 1.47
CA ALA A 252 13.40 -14.25 0.56
C ALA A 252 13.87 -12.78 0.51
N THR A 253 13.15 -11.87 1.15
CA THR A 253 13.37 -10.42 1.06
C THR A 253 13.51 -9.80 2.44
N ASN A 254 14.55 -9.00 2.68
CA ASN A 254 14.65 -8.26 3.94
C ASN A 254 13.77 -7.01 3.91
N ILE A 255 13.33 -6.60 5.10
CA ILE A 255 12.69 -5.30 5.34
C ILE A 255 13.64 -4.47 6.18
N LEU A 256 14.26 -3.47 5.56
CA LEU A 256 15.33 -2.69 6.16
C LEU A 256 14.80 -1.36 6.71
N CYS A 257 14.80 -1.24 8.03
CA CYS A 257 14.35 -0.03 8.74
C CYS A 257 15.46 0.52 9.65
N PRO A 258 16.60 1.00 9.10
CA PRO A 258 17.80 1.29 9.87
C PRO A 258 17.65 2.45 10.88
N LYS A 259 16.60 3.27 10.77
CA LYS A 259 16.33 4.39 11.71
C LYS A 259 15.08 4.19 12.57
N LEU A 260 14.42 3.03 12.48
CA LEU A 260 13.18 2.79 13.19
C LEU A 260 13.46 2.69 14.70
N LYS A 261 12.81 3.55 15.48
CA LYS A 261 12.98 3.65 16.93
C LYS A 261 11.75 3.21 17.71
N THR A 262 10.57 3.54 17.20
CA THR A 262 9.33 3.37 17.96
C THR A 262 8.28 2.64 17.14
N ILE A 263 7.68 1.62 17.73
CA ILE A 263 6.53 0.91 17.20
C ILE A 263 5.41 1.01 18.22
N ASN A 264 4.37 1.74 17.88
CA ASN A 264 3.18 1.94 18.70
C ASN A 264 2.09 0.96 18.27
N GLY A 265 2.26 -0.30 18.69
CA GLY A 265 1.34 -1.38 18.41
C GLY A 265 1.99 -2.74 18.63
N LYS A 266 1.27 -3.79 18.26
CA LYS A 266 1.79 -5.15 18.21
C LYS A 266 2.71 -5.30 17.02
N PHE A 267 3.89 -5.87 17.24
CA PHE A 267 4.85 -6.12 16.17
C PHE A 267 5.00 -7.62 15.90
N ASP A 268 4.38 -8.07 14.81
CA ASP A 268 4.48 -9.45 14.35
C ASP A 268 5.45 -9.56 13.17
N ILE A 269 6.45 -10.41 13.32
CA ILE A 269 7.38 -10.80 12.27
C ILE A 269 7.13 -12.27 11.96
N ALA A 270 6.76 -12.54 10.71
CA ALA A 270 6.65 -13.90 10.21
C ALA A 270 7.87 -14.21 9.33
N THR A 271 8.49 -15.36 9.56
CA THR A 271 9.54 -15.90 8.69
C THR A 271 9.03 -17.14 7.96
N SER A 272 9.67 -17.52 6.85
CA SER A 272 9.34 -18.78 6.14
C SER A 272 10.22 -19.95 6.58
N SER A 273 10.28 -21.02 5.80
CA SER A 273 11.24 -22.14 5.93
C SER A 273 12.16 -22.18 4.70
N PHE A 274 13.36 -22.75 4.84
CA PHE A 274 14.26 -22.99 3.70
C PHE A 274 13.57 -23.77 2.56
N MET A 275 12.63 -24.65 2.89
CA MET A 275 11.86 -25.42 1.90
C MET A 275 11.09 -24.53 0.91
N PHE A 276 10.73 -23.31 1.33
CA PHE A 276 9.97 -22.35 0.54
C PHE A 276 10.83 -21.24 -0.06
N GLY A 277 12.16 -21.41 -0.10
CA GLY A 277 13.06 -20.44 -0.75
C GLY A 277 13.52 -19.30 0.16
N MET A 278 13.51 -19.51 1.48
CA MET A 278 14.07 -18.52 2.42
C MET A 278 15.57 -18.32 2.19
N GLU A 279 15.99 -17.07 2.00
CA GLU A 279 17.39 -16.68 1.77
C GLU A 279 17.93 -15.74 2.86
N VAL A 280 17.05 -15.16 3.68
CA VAL A 280 17.42 -14.27 4.78
C VAL A 280 18.00 -15.05 5.95
N ASP A 281 19.12 -14.58 6.50
CA ASP A 281 19.85 -15.22 7.60
C ASP A 281 19.71 -14.50 8.96
N LYS A 282 19.00 -13.36 9.00
CA LYS A 282 18.85 -12.57 10.22
C LYS A 282 17.53 -11.80 10.27
N VAL A 283 17.02 -11.59 11.48
CA VAL A 283 15.96 -10.62 11.78
C VAL A 283 16.59 -9.50 12.62
N SER A 284 16.75 -8.30 12.06
CA SER A 284 17.58 -7.25 12.69
C SER A 284 16.91 -5.87 12.66
N TYR A 285 16.57 -5.37 13.84
CA TYR A 285 16.03 -4.03 14.11
C TYR A 285 16.73 -3.41 15.35
N PRO A 286 18.06 -3.25 15.34
CA PRO A 286 18.86 -2.86 16.51
C PRO A 286 18.54 -1.48 17.06
N ASN A 287 17.96 -0.60 16.26
CA ASN A 287 17.64 0.77 16.66
C ASN A 287 16.23 0.92 17.25
N VAL A 288 15.42 -0.14 17.25
CA VAL A 288 14.09 -0.12 17.87
C VAL A 288 14.27 -0.04 19.38
N GLU A 289 13.85 1.07 19.97
CA GLU A 289 13.96 1.35 21.40
C GLU A 289 12.69 0.95 22.17
N SER A 290 11.52 1.03 21.53
CA SER A 290 10.25 0.77 22.18
C SER A 290 9.22 0.13 21.25
N ILE A 291 8.56 -0.91 21.75
CA ILE A 291 7.36 -1.51 21.19
C ILE A 291 6.27 -1.35 22.26
N SER A 292 5.14 -0.70 21.96
CA SER A 292 4.13 -0.42 22.98
C SER A 292 3.34 -1.66 23.41
N GLU A 293 3.26 -2.68 22.55
CA GLU A 293 2.59 -3.95 22.82
C GLU A 293 3.57 -5.14 22.78
N ASN A 294 3.15 -6.29 22.25
CA ASN A 294 3.97 -7.50 22.18
C ASN A 294 4.78 -7.56 20.88
N LEU A 295 5.98 -8.14 20.97
CA LEU A 295 6.79 -8.59 19.83
C LEU A 295 6.56 -10.10 19.62
N SER A 296 6.17 -10.50 18.42
CA SER A 296 6.10 -11.91 18.02
C SER A 296 7.03 -12.16 16.84
N ILE A 297 7.86 -13.19 16.90
CA ILE A 297 8.71 -13.65 15.79
C ILE A 297 8.42 -15.13 15.57
N THR A 298 7.79 -15.46 14.45
CA THR A 298 7.25 -16.81 14.24
C THR A 298 7.59 -17.35 12.86
N CYS A 299 8.10 -18.58 12.82
CA CYS A 299 8.09 -19.40 11.62
C CYS A 299 6.87 -20.34 11.69
N PRO A 300 5.78 -20.08 10.94
CA PRO A 300 4.59 -20.94 10.97
C PRO A 300 4.82 -22.29 10.27
N TYR A 301 5.94 -22.44 9.56
CA TYR A 301 6.31 -23.62 8.78
C TYR A 301 7.51 -24.37 9.37
N SER A 302 7.75 -24.26 10.68
CA SER A 302 8.87 -24.90 11.38
C SER A 302 8.89 -26.43 11.23
N ASP A 303 7.72 -27.05 11.08
CA ASP A 303 7.58 -28.49 10.81
C ASP A 303 8.23 -28.93 9.48
N PHE A 304 8.46 -28.01 8.54
CA PHE A 304 9.11 -28.27 7.25
C PHE A 304 10.64 -28.14 7.30
N GLY A 305 11.21 -27.90 8.48
CA GLY A 305 12.65 -27.78 8.71
C GLY A 305 13.08 -26.33 9.02
N SER A 306 14.39 -26.15 9.23
CA SER A 306 14.94 -24.85 9.62
C SER A 306 14.61 -23.74 8.61
N ASN A 307 14.58 -22.51 9.10
CA ASN A 307 14.37 -21.31 8.33
C ASN A 307 15.66 -20.53 8.02
N GLY A 308 16.81 -20.96 8.54
CA GLY A 308 18.09 -20.32 8.22
C GLY A 308 18.40 -19.03 8.94
N ILE A 309 17.48 -18.56 9.80
CA ILE A 309 17.76 -17.42 10.67
C ILE A 309 18.80 -17.83 11.70
N LEU A 310 19.97 -17.23 11.60
CA LEU A 310 21.10 -17.46 12.50
C LEU A 310 21.11 -16.48 13.68
N SER A 311 20.48 -15.32 13.53
CA SER A 311 20.49 -14.27 14.56
C SER A 311 19.24 -13.41 14.57
N ILE A 312 18.87 -12.96 15.77
CA ILE A 312 17.81 -11.99 16.03
C ILE A 312 18.42 -10.81 16.80
N ASP A 313 18.27 -9.60 16.27
CA ASP A 313 18.87 -8.39 16.85
C ASP A 313 17.82 -7.30 17.09
N PHE A 314 17.50 -7.12 18.36
CA PHE A 314 16.72 -6.04 18.96
C PHE A 314 17.54 -5.40 20.11
N SER A 315 18.85 -5.25 19.91
CA SER A 315 19.77 -4.84 20.98
C SER A 315 19.50 -3.46 21.57
N GLY A 316 18.80 -2.58 20.83
CA GLY A 316 18.32 -1.29 21.31
C GLY A 316 17.01 -1.33 22.11
N LEU A 317 16.31 -2.48 22.18
CA LEU A 317 14.97 -2.57 22.75
C LEU A 317 14.99 -2.38 24.28
N LYS A 318 14.29 -1.35 24.74
CA LYS A 318 14.21 -0.94 26.15
C LYS A 318 12.82 -1.09 26.76
N SER A 319 11.78 -1.14 25.94
CA SER A 319 10.38 -1.24 26.40
C SER A 319 9.56 -2.13 25.47
N VAL A 320 8.85 -3.09 26.05
CA VAL A 320 7.93 -4.03 25.37
C VAL A 320 7.03 -4.68 26.41
N LYS A 321 5.79 -5.07 26.07
CA LYS A 321 4.90 -5.76 27.01
C LYS A 321 5.21 -7.25 27.15
N GLY A 322 5.67 -7.88 26.08
CA GLY A 322 6.03 -9.28 26.05
C GLY A 322 6.64 -9.70 24.73
N ILE A 323 7.37 -10.81 24.76
CA ILE A 323 8.07 -11.36 23.60
C ILE A 323 7.71 -12.83 23.44
N SER A 324 7.34 -13.21 22.21
CA SER A 324 7.15 -14.60 21.80
C SER A 324 8.00 -14.89 20.58
N ILE A 325 8.87 -15.90 20.66
CA ILE A 325 9.72 -16.34 19.54
C ILE A 325 9.48 -17.83 19.33
N SER A 326 9.16 -18.22 18.09
CA SER A 326 8.92 -19.62 17.77
C SER A 326 9.41 -20.04 16.38
N GLY A 327 9.90 -21.28 16.29
CA GLY A 327 10.25 -21.92 15.02
C GLY A 327 11.55 -21.42 14.38
N GLN A 328 12.39 -20.72 15.13
CA GLN A 328 13.67 -20.17 14.66
C GLN A 328 14.79 -21.19 14.94
N GLY A 329 14.75 -22.33 14.23
CA GLY A 329 15.46 -23.56 14.59
C GLY A 329 16.99 -23.43 14.75
N ASP A 330 17.62 -22.47 14.06
CA ASP A 330 19.08 -22.25 14.14
C ASP A 330 19.49 -21.14 15.13
N VAL A 331 18.54 -20.43 15.73
CA VAL A 331 18.82 -19.34 16.69
C VAL A 331 19.16 -19.92 18.06
N THR A 332 20.38 -19.65 18.51
CA THR A 332 20.92 -20.13 19.80
C THR A 332 21.36 -19.01 20.75
N ASP A 333 21.36 -17.75 20.31
CA ASP A 333 21.77 -16.58 21.10
C ASP A 333 20.61 -15.57 21.23
N PHE A 334 20.17 -15.34 22.46
CA PHE A 334 19.12 -14.40 22.85
C PHE A 334 19.67 -13.21 23.65
N SER A 335 20.99 -13.01 23.66
CA SER A 335 21.65 -11.92 24.40
C SER A 335 21.22 -10.52 23.95
N SER A 336 20.64 -10.42 22.75
CA SER A 336 20.01 -9.19 22.27
C SER A 336 18.89 -8.68 23.19
N PHE A 337 18.25 -9.54 23.98
CA PHE A 337 17.15 -9.16 24.87
C PHE A 337 17.59 -8.96 26.33
N LYS A 338 18.89 -9.09 26.64
CA LYS A 338 19.40 -9.05 28.03
C LYS A 338 18.96 -7.81 28.80
N TYR A 339 18.91 -6.64 28.14
CA TYR A 339 18.55 -5.36 28.76
C TYR A 339 17.20 -5.44 29.45
N LEU A 340 16.24 -6.15 28.84
CA LEU A 340 14.88 -6.28 29.34
C LEU A 340 14.79 -7.05 30.66
N PHE A 341 15.73 -7.95 30.91
CA PHE A 341 15.82 -8.74 32.13
C PHE A 341 16.68 -8.04 33.19
N GLU A 342 17.85 -7.52 32.80
CA GLU A 342 18.76 -6.80 33.70
C GLU A 342 18.11 -5.55 34.32
N ASN A 343 17.17 -4.93 33.61
CA ASN A 343 16.48 -3.71 34.05
C ASN A 343 15.03 -3.94 34.51
N ASN A 344 14.61 -5.19 34.73
CA ASN A 344 13.25 -5.55 35.17
C ASN A 344 12.13 -4.98 34.28
N VAL A 345 12.36 -4.88 32.97
CA VAL A 345 11.32 -4.49 32.01
C VAL A 345 10.30 -5.64 31.86
N LEU A 346 10.80 -6.87 31.70
CA LEU A 346 9.99 -8.08 31.78
C LEU A 346 10.04 -8.63 33.21
N THR A 347 8.89 -8.82 33.83
CA THR A 347 8.78 -9.13 35.27
C THR A 347 8.18 -10.50 35.56
N GLY A 348 7.41 -11.06 34.64
CA GLY A 348 6.76 -12.37 34.78
C GLY A 348 6.91 -13.31 33.58
N GLU A 349 6.73 -14.61 33.83
CA GLU A 349 6.86 -15.68 32.84
C GLU A 349 5.90 -15.53 31.64
N SER A 350 4.72 -14.94 31.83
CA SER A 350 3.76 -14.71 30.76
C SER A 350 4.23 -13.71 29.70
N GLN A 351 5.30 -12.96 29.98
CA GLN A 351 5.85 -11.95 29.08
C GLN A 351 7.02 -12.46 28.23
N TRP A 352 7.42 -13.73 28.38
CA TRP A 352 8.53 -14.33 27.63
C TRP A 352 8.22 -15.78 27.26
N SER A 353 8.22 -16.07 25.96
CA SER A 353 8.05 -17.43 25.44
C SER A 353 9.01 -17.67 24.28
N VAL A 354 9.90 -18.65 24.41
CA VAL A 354 10.74 -19.14 23.32
C VAL A 354 10.51 -20.64 23.15
N LYS A 355 10.16 -21.07 21.94
CA LYS A 355 9.88 -22.48 21.61
C LYS A 355 10.42 -22.82 20.23
N GLU A 356 10.75 -24.09 19.99
CA GLU A 356 11.16 -24.57 18.66
C GLU A 356 12.35 -23.77 18.07
N CYS A 357 13.21 -23.23 18.92
CA CYS A 357 14.46 -22.59 18.54
C CYS A 357 15.66 -23.48 18.89
N GLY A 358 16.86 -23.17 18.37
CA GLY A 358 18.08 -23.90 18.68
C GLY A 358 18.46 -23.84 20.16
N TYR A 359 18.15 -22.73 20.82
CA TYR A 359 18.11 -22.60 22.28
C TYR A 359 16.74 -22.06 22.71
N ASN A 360 16.14 -22.61 23.76
CA ASN A 360 14.82 -22.20 24.24
C ASN A 360 14.92 -21.72 25.70
N PRO A 361 15.58 -20.57 25.96
CA PRO A 361 15.76 -20.08 27.31
C PRO A 361 14.42 -19.79 27.97
N THR A 362 14.22 -20.36 29.15
CA THR A 362 13.11 -19.99 30.02
C THR A 362 13.28 -18.57 30.57
N PHE A 363 12.20 -17.97 31.06
CA PHE A 363 12.26 -16.66 31.72
C PHE A 363 13.27 -16.63 32.88
N GLN A 364 13.36 -17.71 33.66
CA GLN A 364 14.32 -17.81 34.77
C GLN A 364 15.77 -17.90 34.27
N GLU A 365 16.03 -18.65 33.20
CA GLU A 365 17.37 -18.73 32.60
C GLU A 365 17.85 -17.38 32.06
N MET A 366 16.95 -16.61 31.43
CA MET A 366 17.25 -15.24 31.01
C MET A 366 17.56 -14.32 32.21
N LYS A 367 16.82 -14.45 33.32
CA LYS A 367 17.13 -13.74 34.58
C LYS A 367 18.47 -14.15 35.18
N ASP A 368 18.84 -15.42 35.05
CA ASP A 368 20.11 -15.97 35.54
C ASP A 368 21.31 -15.64 34.62
N GLY A 369 21.09 -14.91 33.52
CA GLY A 369 22.14 -14.53 32.57
C GLY A 369 22.51 -15.61 31.55
N LYS A 370 21.71 -16.68 31.44
CA LYS A 370 21.91 -17.76 30.46
C LYS A 370 21.26 -17.39 29.13
N TYR A 371 21.94 -16.54 28.37
CA TYR A 371 21.39 -15.98 27.12
C TYR A 371 21.64 -16.84 25.88
N LYS A 372 22.54 -17.82 25.95
CA LYS A 372 22.95 -18.63 24.80
C LYS A 372 23.38 -20.03 25.21
N LEU A 373 23.27 -20.97 24.26
CA LEU A 373 23.72 -22.36 24.41
C LEU A 373 25.23 -22.52 24.18
#